data_AF-A0A9D4VY57-F1
#
_entry.id   AF-A0A9D4VY57-F1
#
_cell.length_a   1.000
_cell.length_b   1.000
_cell.length_c   1.000
_cell.angle_alpha   90.00
_cell.angle_beta   90.00
_cell.angle_gamma   90.00
#
_symmetry.space_group_name_H-M   'P 1'
#
loop_
_entity.id
_entity.type
_entity.pdbx_description
1 polymer ?
#
loop_
_entity_poly.entity_id
_entity_poly.type
_entity_poly.pdbx_seq_one_letter_code
_entity_poly.pdbx_strand_id
1 'polypeptide(L)'
;MVQIPEVNSNIFYFPQGHAEHAYQPVHFPADFNIPSQIPCRVAAIHYRVDPHTDEVYAKLRLVPLHVSQVRFDDDTVGGIDNMSETKYQSYTKTLTQSNANNGGGFSCPRKCAETLFPPLDYSDMLPTQDIFPMDVHGETWRFRHAYRGMPKRHLLTTGWSDFVTDKLLVSGDSLVFVRDEHSDLHVGIRRSKKRNDCIFNFSSKRKLGPSYNRLTSSFGELRISDKVMGIGKVKAEDVLEAVRLVVNMQPFDVVYYPRVGTPEFFVKPSLIRKALQIRWWCGMRFKMAMETEDSSRTHWFVGEIASVEAVDPACPDSVWRLLRVTWDEAVVTNMKMLNPWEVEIV
;
A
#
# COMPACT_ATOMS: atom_id res chain seq x y z
N MET A 1 -1.11 -7.28 3.32
CA MET A 1 -1.33 -7.61 1.90
C MET A 1 -2.59 -6.90 1.47
N VAL A 2 -2.58 -6.23 0.30
CA VAL A 2 -3.73 -5.44 -0.13
C VAL A 2 -4.83 -6.32 -0.69
N GLN A 3 -6.05 -6.17 -0.19
CA GLN A 3 -7.22 -6.89 -0.70
C GLN A 3 -8.24 -5.91 -1.28
N ILE A 4 -8.28 -5.84 -2.61
CA ILE A 4 -9.31 -5.08 -3.33
C ILE A 4 -10.59 -5.94 -3.38
N PRO A 5 -11.76 -5.40 -2.97
CA PRO A 5 -13.03 -6.13 -3.01
C PRO A 5 -13.46 -6.40 -4.46
N GLU A 6 -14.45 -7.28 -4.65
CA GLU A 6 -15.00 -7.57 -5.97
C GLU A 6 -16.09 -6.57 -6.38
N VAL A 7 -16.30 -6.39 -7.68
CA VAL A 7 -17.44 -5.63 -8.19
C VAL A 7 -18.74 -6.30 -7.76
N ASN A 8 -19.73 -5.51 -7.36
CA ASN A 8 -21.00 -5.89 -6.76
C ASN A 8 -20.95 -6.44 -5.32
N SER A 9 -19.77 -6.60 -4.73
CA SER A 9 -19.67 -6.99 -3.31
C SER A 9 -20.05 -5.84 -2.37
N ASN A 10 -20.53 -6.20 -1.19
CA ASN A 10 -20.79 -5.24 -0.11
C ASN A 10 -19.51 -4.98 0.69
N ILE A 11 -19.29 -3.73 1.07
CA ILE A 11 -18.18 -3.27 1.92
C ILE A 11 -18.69 -2.27 2.95
N PHE A 12 -17.92 -2.05 4.01
CA PHE A 12 -18.05 -0.85 4.85
C PHE A 12 -16.98 0.15 4.46
N TYR A 13 -17.40 1.37 4.15
CA TYR A 13 -16.55 2.52 3.90
C TYR A 13 -16.32 3.29 5.20
N PHE A 14 -15.06 3.60 5.50
CA PHE A 14 -14.62 4.34 6.69
C PHE A 14 -14.07 5.72 6.30
N PRO A 15 -14.82 6.82 6.54
CA PRO A 15 -14.37 8.18 6.28
C PRO A 15 -13.04 8.53 6.97
N GLN A 16 -12.87 8.10 8.22
CA GLN A 16 -11.64 8.30 9.00
C GLN A 16 -10.43 7.65 8.31
N GLY A 17 -10.61 6.43 7.80
CA GLY A 17 -9.59 5.76 7.03
C GLY A 17 -9.28 6.45 5.70
N HIS A 18 -10.31 6.92 5.00
CA HIS A 18 -10.09 7.69 3.76
C HIS A 18 -9.32 8.99 4.03
N ALA A 19 -9.57 9.66 5.16
CA ALA A 19 -8.81 10.83 5.58
C ALA A 19 -7.32 10.54 5.87
N GLU A 20 -6.96 9.36 6.39
CA GLU A 20 -5.55 8.96 6.55
C GLU A 20 -4.80 8.87 5.21
N HIS A 21 -5.52 8.74 4.09
CA HIS A 21 -4.95 8.72 2.74
C HIS A 21 -4.81 10.11 2.12
N ALA A 22 -5.15 11.18 2.83
CA ALA A 22 -5.02 12.55 2.33
C ALA A 22 -3.63 13.18 2.52
N TYR A 23 -3.24 14.10 1.64
CA TYR A 23 -1.98 14.88 1.74
C TYR A 23 -1.88 15.72 3.01
N GLN A 24 -3.02 16.11 3.56
CA GLN A 24 -3.12 16.96 4.73
C GLN A 24 -4.23 16.44 5.63
N PRO A 25 -4.17 16.70 6.95
CA PRO A 25 -5.24 16.32 7.86
C PRO A 25 -6.59 16.84 7.35
N VAL A 26 -7.54 15.91 7.20
CA VAL A 26 -8.92 16.26 6.81
C VAL A 26 -9.70 16.60 8.06
N HIS A 27 -10.29 17.79 8.07
CA HIS A 27 -11.17 18.24 9.13
C HIS A 27 -12.62 18.10 8.67
N PHE A 28 -13.31 17.07 9.17
CA PHE A 28 -14.73 16.89 8.88
C PHE A 28 -15.55 17.99 9.57
N PRO A 29 -16.42 18.71 8.84
CA PRO A 29 -17.27 19.72 9.46
C PRO A 29 -18.26 19.07 10.43
N ALA A 30 -18.41 19.66 11.62
CA ALA A 30 -19.26 19.11 12.69
C ALA A 30 -20.74 18.97 12.29
N ASP A 31 -21.19 19.73 11.30
CA ASP A 31 -22.56 19.69 10.79
C ASP A 31 -22.87 18.40 10.01
N PHE A 32 -21.84 17.73 9.49
CA PHE A 32 -22.03 16.42 8.91
C PHE A 32 -22.06 15.39 10.05
N ASN A 33 -23.25 14.94 10.43
CA ASN A 33 -23.41 13.79 11.31
C ASN A 33 -22.99 12.51 10.55
N ILE A 34 -21.67 12.34 10.36
CA ILE A 34 -21.08 11.30 9.51
C ILE A 34 -21.02 10.00 10.32
N PRO A 35 -21.69 8.92 9.88
CA PRO A 35 -21.49 7.63 10.50
C PRO A 35 -20.03 7.18 10.35
N SER A 36 -19.45 6.62 11.41
CA SER A 36 -18.05 6.13 11.42
C SER A 36 -17.79 5.03 10.40
N GLN A 37 -18.84 4.30 10.01
CA GLN A 37 -18.81 3.21 9.05
C GLN A 37 -20.10 3.23 8.22
N ILE A 38 -19.97 3.26 6.90
CA ILE A 38 -21.12 3.33 5.98
C ILE A 38 -21.14 2.10 5.07
N PRO A 39 -22.20 1.27 5.09
CA PRO A 39 -22.31 0.16 4.17
C PRO A 39 -22.46 0.68 2.73
N CYS A 40 -21.68 0.11 1.82
CA CYS A 40 -21.69 0.44 0.41
C CYS A 40 -21.63 -0.84 -0.42
N ARG A 41 -22.09 -0.77 -1.67
CA ARG A 41 -21.79 -1.76 -2.71
C ARG A 41 -20.75 -1.21 -3.66
N VAL A 42 -19.79 -2.04 -4.04
CA VAL A 42 -18.80 -1.69 -5.07
C VAL A 42 -19.47 -1.76 -6.43
N ALA A 43 -19.62 -0.64 -7.13
CA ALA A 43 -20.25 -0.60 -8.45
C ALA A 43 -19.24 -0.76 -9.60
N ALA A 44 -18.01 -0.31 -9.42
CA ALA A 44 -16.95 -0.45 -10.42
C ALA A 44 -15.57 -0.31 -9.76
N ILE A 45 -14.57 -0.93 -10.37
CA ILE A 45 -13.15 -0.82 -9.97
C ILE A 45 -12.35 -0.57 -11.23
N HIS A 46 -11.53 0.48 -11.20
CA HIS A 46 -10.61 0.80 -12.27
C HIS A 46 -9.19 0.80 -11.71
N TYR A 47 -8.37 -0.16 -12.15
CA TYR A 47 -6.95 -0.16 -11.89
C TYR A 47 -6.28 0.87 -12.82
N ARG A 48 -5.42 1.71 -12.24
CA ARG A 48 -4.78 2.82 -12.93
C ARG A 48 -3.33 2.91 -12.51
N VAL A 49 -2.55 3.57 -13.35
CA VAL A 49 -1.16 3.90 -13.08
C VAL A 49 -0.98 5.40 -13.27
N ASP A 50 -0.20 6.02 -12.40
CA ASP A 50 0.22 7.40 -12.56
C ASP A 50 1.28 7.49 -13.68
N PRO A 51 1.03 8.29 -14.73
CA PRO A 51 1.86 8.31 -15.94
C PRO A 51 3.27 8.87 -15.73
N HIS A 52 3.57 9.50 -14.60
CA HIS A 52 4.88 10.13 -14.35
C HIS A 52 5.68 9.39 -13.27
N THR A 53 5.02 8.67 -12.37
CA THR A 53 5.65 8.06 -11.18
C THR A 53 5.68 6.53 -11.22
N ASP A 54 4.94 5.93 -12.14
CA ASP A 54 4.69 4.48 -12.26
C ASP A 54 3.97 3.89 -11.04
N GLU A 55 3.34 4.75 -10.22
CA GLU A 55 2.59 4.30 -9.08
C GLU A 55 1.19 3.81 -9.47
N VAL A 56 0.89 2.58 -9.05
CA VAL A 56 -0.42 1.96 -9.27
C VAL A 56 -1.42 2.40 -8.19
N TYR A 57 -2.67 2.59 -8.59
CA TYR A 57 -3.77 2.90 -7.70
C TYR A 57 -5.08 2.30 -8.21
N ALA A 58 -6.04 2.13 -7.31
CA ALA A 58 -7.39 1.69 -7.63
C ALA A 58 -8.37 2.85 -7.46
N LYS A 59 -9.22 3.08 -8.45
CA LYS A 59 -10.38 3.98 -8.36
C LYS A 59 -11.65 3.15 -8.25
N LEU A 60 -12.33 3.24 -7.11
CA LEU A 60 -13.55 2.50 -6.83
C LEU A 60 -14.76 3.42 -6.91
N ARG A 61 -15.82 2.97 -7.59
CA ARG A 61 -17.16 3.59 -7.54
C ARG A 61 -17.97 2.88 -6.46
N LEU A 62 -18.42 3.61 -5.45
CA LEU A 62 -19.18 3.07 -4.34
C LEU A 62 -20.62 3.60 -4.38
N VAL A 63 -21.58 2.74 -4.02
CA VAL A 63 -23.00 3.09 -3.90
C VAL A 63 -23.41 2.88 -2.44
N PRO A 64 -23.80 3.93 -1.70
CA PRO A 64 -24.25 3.79 -0.31
C PRO A 64 -25.47 2.89 -0.22
N LEU A 65 -25.53 2.06 0.82
CA LEU A 65 -26.63 1.15 1.11
C LEU A 65 -27.35 1.59 2.39
N HIS A 66 -28.65 1.32 2.47
CA HIS A 66 -29.34 1.41 3.75
C HIS A 66 -28.98 0.20 4.63
N VAL A 67 -28.98 0.34 5.96
CA VAL A 67 -28.60 -0.74 6.89
C VAL A 67 -29.40 -2.03 6.66
N SER A 68 -30.68 -1.91 6.27
CA SER A 68 -31.54 -3.05 5.94
C SER A 68 -31.15 -3.81 4.66
N GLN A 69 -30.32 -3.22 3.82
CA GLN A 69 -29.84 -3.81 2.56
C GLN A 69 -28.48 -4.49 2.71
N VAL A 70 -27.86 -4.40 3.90
CA VAL A 70 -26.57 -5.03 4.17
C VAL A 70 -26.77 -6.54 4.18
N ARG A 71 -26.47 -7.16 3.04
CA ARG A 71 -26.30 -8.60 3.00
C ARG A 71 -24.92 -8.89 3.56
N PHE A 72 -24.94 -9.56 4.70
CA PHE A 72 -23.80 -10.30 5.16
C PHE A 72 -23.74 -11.53 4.28
N ASP A 73 -22.95 -11.46 3.22
CA ASP A 73 -22.61 -12.69 2.50
C ASP A 73 -21.98 -13.60 3.56
N ASP A 74 -22.68 -14.70 3.82
CA ASP A 74 -22.21 -15.74 4.70
C ASP A 74 -21.22 -16.52 3.84
N ASP A 75 -19.93 -16.30 4.08
CA ASP A 75 -18.84 -17.10 3.50
C ASP A 75 -18.89 -18.55 4.07
N THR A 76 -20.08 -19.11 4.39
CA THR A 76 -20.28 -20.47 4.91
C THR A 76 -20.48 -21.50 3.80
N VAL A 77 -20.58 -21.09 2.54
CA VAL A 77 -20.49 -21.99 1.37
C VAL A 77 -19.65 -21.36 0.27
N GLY A 78 -18.45 -20.92 0.64
CA GLY A 78 -17.36 -20.57 -0.26
C GLY A 78 -16.13 -20.72 0.59
N GLY A 79 -15.49 -21.88 0.50
CA GLY A 79 -14.49 -22.31 1.47
C GLY A 79 -13.36 -21.30 1.64
N ILE A 80 -12.43 -21.66 2.50
CA ILE A 80 -11.00 -21.48 2.17
C ILE A 80 -10.75 -22.28 0.88
N ASP A 81 -11.38 -21.85 -0.21
CA ASP A 81 -11.16 -22.35 -1.54
C ASP A 81 -10.57 -21.14 -2.20
N ASN A 82 -9.24 -21.17 -2.25
CA ASN A 82 -8.58 -21.04 -3.52
C ASN A 82 -9.43 -20.19 -4.49
N MET A 83 -9.45 -18.86 -4.28
CA MET A 83 -9.17 -18.00 -5.41
C MET A 83 -8.02 -18.74 -6.05
N SER A 84 -8.26 -19.33 -7.22
CA SER A 84 -7.20 -19.95 -7.98
C SER A 84 -6.10 -18.92 -7.90
N GLU A 85 -5.08 -19.17 -7.07
CA GLU A 85 -3.81 -18.54 -7.23
C GLU A 85 -3.48 -19.10 -8.59
N THR A 86 -3.90 -18.40 -9.65
CA THR A 86 -3.07 -18.24 -10.80
C THR A 86 -1.81 -17.71 -10.15
N LYS A 87 -0.95 -18.68 -9.84
CA LYS A 87 0.21 -18.51 -8.99
C LYS A 87 1.17 -17.79 -9.88
N TYR A 88 0.89 -16.50 -10.08
CA TYR A 88 1.69 -15.62 -10.89
C TYR A 88 3.08 -15.74 -10.32
N GLN A 89 3.97 -16.28 -11.15
CA GLN A 89 5.34 -16.41 -10.73
C GLN A 89 5.87 -14.99 -10.71
N SER A 90 6.09 -14.48 -9.50
CA SER A 90 6.58 -13.12 -9.29
C SER A 90 7.83 -13.15 -8.45
N TYR A 91 8.69 -12.16 -8.69
CA TYR A 91 9.88 -11.95 -7.92
C TYR A 91 10.09 -10.47 -7.69
N THR A 92 10.26 -10.09 -6.42
CA THR A 92 10.54 -8.71 -6.04
C THR A 92 11.97 -8.59 -5.54
N LYS A 93 12.66 -7.53 -5.96
CA LYS A 93 14.00 -7.19 -5.49
C LYS A 93 14.13 -5.70 -5.19
N THR A 94 14.51 -5.38 -3.97
CA THR A 94 14.97 -4.03 -3.59
C THR A 94 16.31 -3.71 -4.24
N LEU A 95 16.40 -2.55 -4.88
CA LEU A 95 17.58 -2.07 -5.58
C LEU A 95 18.64 -1.62 -4.58
N THR A 96 19.86 -2.13 -4.75
CA THR A 96 21.04 -1.64 -4.05
C THR A 96 21.61 -0.42 -4.78
N GLN A 97 22.50 0.33 -4.11
CA GLN A 97 23.23 1.44 -4.72
C GLN A 97 23.96 1.04 -6.02
N SER A 98 24.47 -0.20 -6.08
CA SER A 98 25.14 -0.75 -7.26
C SER A 98 24.21 -1.19 -8.39
N ASN A 99 22.91 -1.28 -8.15
CA ASN A 99 21.92 -1.54 -9.19
C ASN A 99 21.36 -0.23 -9.75
N ALA A 100 21.24 0.82 -8.93
CA ALA A 100 20.70 2.11 -9.34
C ALA A 100 21.77 3.13 -9.77
N ASN A 101 23.04 2.72 -9.96
CA ASN A 101 24.10 3.61 -10.46
C ASN A 101 24.28 3.47 -11.98
N ASN A 102 24.60 4.58 -12.66
CA ASN A 102 24.76 4.65 -14.12
C ASN A 102 26.04 3.96 -14.66
N GLY A 103 26.51 2.90 -13.99
CA GLY A 103 27.69 2.13 -14.40
C GLY A 103 27.63 0.64 -14.03
N GLY A 104 26.57 0.18 -13.35
CA GLY A 104 26.38 -1.20 -12.93
C GLY A 104 25.11 -1.81 -13.52
N GLY A 105 25.17 -3.09 -13.90
CA GLY A 105 23.98 -3.85 -14.29
C GLY A 105 23.08 -4.20 -13.09
N PHE A 106 21.87 -4.69 -13.36
CA PHE A 106 21.02 -5.26 -12.33
C PHE A 106 21.47 -6.68 -12.00
N SER A 107 21.80 -6.93 -10.73
CA SER A 107 22.06 -8.30 -10.25
C SER A 107 20.75 -9.04 -10.04
N CYS A 108 20.35 -9.87 -10.99
CA CYS A 108 19.10 -10.62 -10.89
C CYS A 108 19.27 -11.80 -9.91
N PRO A 109 18.37 -11.98 -8.93
CA PRO A 109 18.43 -13.14 -8.05
C PRO A 109 18.25 -14.44 -8.82
N ARG A 110 19.02 -15.46 -8.46
CA ARG A 110 19.04 -16.75 -9.18
C ARG A 110 17.64 -17.34 -9.38
N LYS A 111 16.83 -17.39 -8.31
CA LYS A 111 15.46 -17.90 -8.36
C LYS A 111 14.58 -17.09 -9.33
N CYS A 112 14.75 -15.77 -9.43
CA CYS A 112 14.05 -14.93 -10.39
C CYS A 112 14.40 -15.35 -11.82
N ALA A 113 15.69 -15.39 -12.14
CA ALA A 113 16.16 -15.67 -13.50
C ALA A 113 15.80 -17.09 -13.97
N GLU A 114 15.96 -18.10 -13.11
CA GLU A 114 15.66 -19.50 -13.45
C GLU A 114 14.15 -19.81 -13.54
N THR A 115 13.30 -18.99 -12.90
CA THR A 115 11.85 -19.20 -12.88
C THR A 115 11.13 -18.35 -13.92
N LEU A 116 11.53 -17.08 -14.09
CA LEU A 116 10.79 -16.11 -14.89
C LEU A 116 11.39 -15.88 -16.27
N PHE A 117 12.70 -15.98 -16.46
CA PHE A 117 13.30 -15.70 -17.77
C PHE A 117 13.29 -16.95 -18.64
N PRO A 118 13.32 -16.82 -19.98
CA PRO A 118 13.54 -17.99 -20.83
C PRO A 118 14.85 -18.69 -20.43
N PRO A 119 14.97 -20.01 -20.56
CA PRO A 119 16.18 -20.74 -20.18
C PRO A 119 17.41 -20.24 -20.96
N LEU A 120 18.53 -20.04 -20.27
CA LEU A 120 19.82 -19.77 -20.93
C LEU A 120 20.42 -21.06 -21.48
N ASP A 121 21.13 -20.94 -22.61
CA ASP A 121 22.05 -21.99 -23.06
C ASP A 121 23.37 -21.88 -22.29
N TYR A 122 23.63 -22.85 -21.43
CA TYR A 122 24.84 -22.89 -20.59
C TYR A 122 26.04 -23.56 -21.27
N SER A 123 25.87 -24.08 -22.50
CA SER A 123 26.98 -24.66 -23.28
C SER A 123 27.93 -23.58 -23.81
N ASP A 124 27.44 -22.35 -23.96
CA ASP A 124 28.24 -21.20 -24.37
C ASP A 124 29.29 -20.79 -23.33
N MET A 125 30.43 -20.31 -23.82
CA MET A 125 31.46 -19.67 -22.98
C MET A 125 30.91 -18.47 -22.20
N LEU A 126 29.95 -17.75 -22.78
CA LEU A 126 29.28 -16.58 -22.21
C LEU A 126 27.75 -16.70 -22.44
N PRO A 127 27.03 -17.42 -21.56
CA PRO A 127 25.58 -17.59 -21.69
C PRO A 127 24.86 -16.24 -21.62
N THR A 128 24.22 -15.85 -22.71
CA THR A 128 23.46 -14.59 -22.82
C THR A 128 22.20 -14.74 -23.65
N GLN A 129 21.21 -13.90 -23.38
CA GLN A 129 19.99 -13.78 -24.18
C GLN A 129 19.42 -12.36 -24.02
N ASP A 130 18.50 -11.97 -24.90
CA ASP A 130 17.71 -10.76 -24.71
C ASP A 130 16.32 -11.12 -24.18
N ILE A 131 15.85 -10.36 -23.19
CA ILE A 131 14.51 -10.46 -22.63
C ILE A 131 13.75 -9.15 -22.85
N PHE A 132 12.43 -9.25 -22.90
CA PHE A 132 11.55 -8.15 -23.29
C PHE A 132 10.38 -7.99 -22.32
N PRO A 133 10.62 -7.66 -21.03
CA PRO A 133 9.54 -7.37 -20.11
C PRO A 133 8.72 -6.14 -20.55
N MET A 134 7.40 -6.25 -20.42
CA MET A 134 6.47 -5.13 -20.58
C MET A 134 6.24 -4.41 -19.24
N ASP A 135 6.23 -3.08 -19.23
CA ASP A 135 5.92 -2.31 -18.02
C ASP A 135 4.42 -2.06 -17.84
N VAL A 136 4.07 -1.41 -16.73
CA VAL A 136 2.67 -1.09 -16.37
C VAL A 136 1.96 -0.13 -17.33
N HIS A 137 2.68 0.53 -18.24
CA HIS A 137 2.13 1.40 -19.28
C HIS A 137 2.04 0.69 -20.64
N GLY A 138 2.48 -0.56 -20.73
CA GLY A 138 2.53 -1.32 -21.97
C GLY A 138 3.82 -1.14 -22.78
N GLU A 139 4.81 -0.42 -22.25
CA GLU A 139 6.10 -0.23 -22.93
C GLU A 139 6.99 -1.46 -22.75
N THR A 140 7.60 -1.93 -23.84
CA THR A 140 8.47 -3.11 -23.81
C THR A 140 9.93 -2.72 -23.69
N TRP A 141 10.60 -3.22 -22.66
CA TRP A 141 11.99 -2.90 -22.35
C TRP A 141 12.92 -4.04 -22.77
N ARG A 142 13.92 -3.76 -23.61
CA ARG A 142 14.93 -4.76 -23.99
C ARG A 142 16.05 -4.80 -22.97
N PHE A 143 16.24 -5.93 -22.31
CA PHE A 143 17.39 -6.17 -21.44
C PHE A 143 18.26 -7.31 -21.94
N ARG A 144 19.58 -7.12 -21.90
CA ARG A 144 20.54 -8.22 -22.08
C ARG A 144 20.73 -8.97 -20.77
N HIS A 145 20.23 -10.20 -20.70
CA HIS A 145 20.44 -11.13 -19.59
C HIS A 145 21.72 -11.93 -19.84
N ALA A 146 22.65 -11.90 -18.88
CA ALA A 146 23.91 -12.63 -18.94
C ALA A 146 24.17 -13.41 -17.64
N TYR A 147 24.71 -14.62 -17.76
CA TYR A 147 25.20 -15.40 -16.62
C TYR A 147 26.74 -15.41 -16.60
N ARG A 148 27.33 -14.54 -15.78
CA ARG A 148 28.79 -14.29 -15.78
C ARG A 148 29.30 -13.85 -14.41
N GLY A 149 30.62 -13.60 -14.32
CA GLY A 149 31.29 -13.13 -13.10
C GLY A 149 31.86 -14.27 -12.24
N MET A 150 32.56 -13.90 -11.16
CA MET A 150 33.19 -14.82 -10.21
C MET A 150 32.82 -14.40 -8.78
N PRO A 151 31.97 -15.15 -8.06
CA PRO A 151 31.19 -16.30 -8.53
C PRO A 151 30.17 -15.90 -9.62
N LYS A 152 29.73 -16.87 -10.44
CA LYS A 152 28.77 -16.63 -11.53
C LYS A 152 27.41 -16.15 -10.99
N ARG A 153 26.84 -15.12 -11.62
CA ARG A 153 25.57 -14.49 -11.25
C ARG A 153 24.77 -14.11 -12.50
N HIS A 154 23.45 -14.03 -12.35
CA HIS A 154 22.57 -13.49 -13.38
C HIS A 154 22.59 -11.96 -13.32
N LEU A 155 22.82 -11.34 -14.47
CA LEU A 155 22.91 -9.89 -14.61
C LEU A 155 22.03 -9.42 -15.76
N LEU A 156 21.33 -8.29 -15.59
CA LEU A 156 20.83 -7.50 -16.71
C LEU A 156 21.82 -6.38 -16.98
N THR A 157 22.34 -6.30 -18.21
CA THR A 157 23.39 -5.36 -18.58
C THR A 157 22.88 -4.29 -19.55
N THR A 158 22.91 -4.56 -20.86
CA THR A 158 22.43 -3.62 -21.88
C THR A 158 20.94 -3.33 -21.68
N GLY A 159 20.56 -2.06 -21.82
CA GLY A 159 19.20 -1.54 -21.59
C GLY A 159 18.88 -1.22 -20.12
N TRP A 160 19.63 -1.77 -19.16
CA TRP A 160 19.37 -1.54 -17.74
C TRP A 160 19.57 -0.08 -17.32
N SER A 161 20.68 0.55 -17.71
CA SER A 161 20.98 1.94 -17.35
C SER A 161 19.98 2.94 -17.96
N ASP A 162 19.48 2.64 -19.17
CA ASP A 162 18.45 3.45 -19.83
C ASP A 162 17.15 3.37 -19.03
N PHE A 163 16.73 2.16 -18.64
CA PHE A 163 15.56 1.95 -17.78
C PHE A 163 15.69 2.64 -16.41
N VAL A 164 16.86 2.56 -15.77
CA VAL A 164 17.11 3.28 -14.50
C VAL A 164 16.98 4.79 -14.67
N THR A 165 17.50 5.33 -15.77
CA THR A 165 17.46 6.77 -16.05
C THR A 165 16.05 7.23 -16.37
N ASP A 166 15.36 6.52 -17.27
CA ASP A 166 14.00 6.84 -17.70
C ASP A 166 13.00 6.74 -16.55
N LYS A 167 13.02 5.61 -15.83
CA LYS A 167 12.16 5.38 -14.67
C LYS A 167 12.66 6.07 -13.40
N LEU A 168 13.72 6.86 -13.48
CA LEU A 168 14.33 7.59 -12.36
C LEU A 168 14.55 6.72 -11.12
N LEU A 169 15.03 5.49 -11.26
CA LEU A 169 15.15 4.54 -10.15
C LEU A 169 16.27 4.94 -9.18
N VAL A 170 16.04 4.72 -7.88
CA VAL A 170 17.04 4.97 -6.83
C VAL A 170 17.23 3.74 -5.93
N SER A 171 18.33 3.71 -5.17
CA SER A 171 18.55 2.68 -4.15
C SER A 171 17.38 2.67 -3.16
N GLY A 172 16.87 1.48 -2.86
CA GLY A 172 15.70 1.27 -2.00
C GLY A 172 14.37 1.14 -2.76
N ASP A 173 14.27 1.61 -4.02
CA ASP A 173 13.13 1.24 -4.87
C ASP A 173 13.18 -0.27 -5.12
N SER A 174 12.04 -0.92 -5.34
CA SER A 174 11.97 -2.35 -5.62
C SER A 174 11.44 -2.60 -7.03
N LEU A 175 12.05 -3.56 -7.72
CA LEU A 175 11.54 -4.10 -8.97
C LEU A 175 10.74 -5.37 -8.74
N VAL A 176 9.66 -5.50 -9.48
CA VAL A 176 8.77 -6.67 -9.47
C VAL A 176 8.77 -7.25 -10.88
N PHE A 177 9.27 -8.47 -11.04
CA PHE A 177 9.10 -9.23 -12.28
C PHE A 177 7.95 -10.21 -12.12
N VAL A 178 7.10 -10.35 -13.14
CA VAL A 178 5.95 -11.25 -13.12
C VAL A 178 5.83 -11.98 -14.45
N ARG A 179 5.48 -13.27 -14.43
CA ARG A 179 4.92 -13.97 -15.60
C ARG A 179 3.42 -14.08 -15.44
N ASP A 180 2.68 -13.62 -16.45
CA ASP A 180 1.22 -13.75 -16.48
C ASP A 180 0.77 -15.15 -16.95
N GLU A 181 -0.54 -15.33 -17.12
CA GLU A 181 -1.15 -16.59 -17.55
C GLU A 181 -0.81 -16.96 -19.00
N HIS A 182 -0.50 -15.96 -19.83
CA HIS A 182 -0.05 -16.14 -21.20
C HIS A 182 1.46 -16.40 -21.28
N SER A 183 2.11 -16.49 -20.13
CA SER A 183 3.56 -16.55 -20.01
C SER A 183 4.25 -15.33 -20.60
N ASP A 184 3.64 -14.15 -20.62
CA ASP A 184 4.33 -12.91 -20.97
C ASP A 184 5.09 -12.38 -19.75
N LEU A 185 6.27 -11.81 -19.98
CA LEU A 185 7.12 -11.26 -18.93
C LEU A 185 6.78 -9.79 -18.71
N HIS A 186 6.56 -9.42 -17.45
CA HIS A 186 6.23 -8.06 -17.03
C HIS A 186 7.23 -7.53 -16.00
N VAL A 187 7.41 -6.21 -15.96
CA VAL A 187 8.20 -5.50 -14.97
C VAL A 187 7.41 -4.34 -14.34
N GLY A 188 7.38 -4.29 -13.01
CA GLY A 188 6.77 -3.23 -12.23
C GLY A 188 7.75 -2.62 -11.22
N ILE A 189 7.41 -1.42 -10.73
CA ILE A 189 8.23 -0.68 -9.78
C ILE A 189 7.43 -0.40 -8.51
N ARG A 190 8.05 -0.62 -7.35
CA ARG A 190 7.56 -0.15 -6.04
C ARG A 190 8.53 0.89 -5.51
N ARG A 191 8.09 2.13 -5.33
CA ARG A 191 8.95 3.24 -4.87
C ARG A 191 9.22 3.15 -3.38
N SER A 192 10.44 3.50 -2.97
CA SER A 192 10.83 3.57 -1.56
C SER A 192 10.13 4.72 -0.82
N LYS A 193 9.75 4.49 0.45
CA LYS A 193 9.12 5.52 1.30
C LYS A 193 10.01 6.74 1.54
N LYS A 194 11.32 6.52 1.73
CA LYS A 194 12.31 7.59 1.98
C LYS A 194 12.36 8.64 0.86
N ARG A 195 11.99 8.25 -0.37
CA ARG A 195 11.91 9.14 -1.52
C ARG A 195 10.64 9.99 -1.53
N ASN A 196 9.51 9.44 -1.10
CA ASN A 196 8.28 10.22 -1.00
C ASN A 196 8.47 11.40 -0.03
N ASP A 197 9.14 11.19 1.11
CA ASP A 197 9.44 12.28 2.06
C ASP A 197 10.32 13.39 1.45
N CYS A 198 11.24 13.09 0.52
CA CYS A 198 12.15 14.10 -0.04
C CYS A 198 11.55 14.87 -1.23
N ILE A 199 10.71 14.24 -2.06
CA ILE A 199 10.03 14.92 -3.18
C ILE A 199 8.99 15.93 -2.66
N PHE A 200 8.20 15.56 -1.63
CA PHE A 200 7.21 16.46 -1.03
C PHE A 200 7.87 17.64 -0.30
N ASN A 201 9.02 17.44 0.34
CA ASN A 201 9.78 18.52 0.99
C ASN A 201 10.42 19.51 0.00
N PHE A 202 10.70 19.10 -1.24
CA PHE A 202 11.23 19.99 -2.27
C PHE A 202 10.15 20.88 -2.90
N SER A 203 8.92 20.37 -3.03
CA SER A 203 7.80 21.14 -3.58
C SER A 203 7.32 22.24 -2.63
N SER A 204 7.35 22.00 -1.32
CA SER A 204 6.98 22.98 -0.29
C SER A 204 8.00 24.09 -0.02
N LYS A 205 9.21 24.05 -0.63
CA LYS A 205 10.28 25.04 -0.39
C LYS A 205 10.47 26.09 -1.48
N ARG A 206 9.58 26.17 -2.48
CA ARG A 206 9.58 27.31 -3.42
C ARG A 206 8.61 28.40 -2.96
N LYS A 207 9.01 29.16 -1.93
CA LYS A 207 8.58 30.57 -1.71
C LYS A 207 9.52 31.29 -0.72
N LEU A 208 10.21 32.30 -1.28
CA LEU A 208 10.86 33.51 -0.74
C LEU A 208 11.74 33.45 0.54
N GLY A 209 13.06 33.70 0.32
CA GLY A 209 13.86 34.79 0.91
C GLY A 209 14.11 34.85 2.43
N PRO A 210 15.38 35.03 2.90
CA PRO A 210 15.68 35.07 4.33
C PRO A 210 15.54 36.49 4.90
N SER A 211 14.84 36.64 6.03
CA SER A 211 15.11 37.78 6.92
C SER A 211 14.78 37.47 8.38
N TYR A 212 15.57 38.12 9.23
CA TYR A 212 15.76 37.96 10.66
C TYR A 212 14.57 38.48 11.47
N ASN A 213 14.17 37.78 12.54
CA ASN A 213 14.29 38.26 13.93
C ASN A 213 13.46 37.45 14.95
N ARG A 214 13.92 37.59 16.17
CA ARG A 214 13.66 36.85 17.41
C ARG A 214 12.62 37.61 18.25
N LEU A 215 11.95 36.86 19.15
CA LEU A 215 11.18 37.28 20.35
C LEU A 215 9.72 37.73 20.12
N THR A 216 8.74 37.03 20.73
CA THR A 216 8.21 37.29 22.09
C THR A 216 7.16 36.23 22.47
N SER A 217 6.87 36.17 23.76
CA SER A 217 6.38 35.02 24.52
C SER A 217 4.87 34.82 24.57
N SER A 218 4.51 33.58 24.94
CA SER A 218 3.45 33.22 25.91
C SER A 218 2.01 33.61 25.58
N PHE A 219 1.30 32.70 24.92
CA PHE A 219 -0.04 32.27 25.35
C PHE A 219 -0.11 30.74 25.22
N GLY A 220 -0.60 30.10 26.28
CA GLY A 220 -0.70 28.65 26.37
C GLY A 220 -1.70 28.11 25.37
N GLU A 221 -1.26 27.18 24.53
CA GLU A 221 -2.13 26.24 23.85
C GLU A 221 -1.59 24.84 24.09
N LEU A 222 -2.50 24.00 24.58
CA LEU A 222 -2.34 22.57 24.80
C LEU A 222 -1.72 21.93 23.57
N ARG A 223 -0.53 21.36 23.74
CA ARG A 223 0.11 20.50 22.75
C ARG A 223 -0.71 19.21 22.62
N ILE A 224 -1.75 19.25 21.80
CA ILE A 224 -2.40 18.06 21.28
C ILE A 224 -1.45 17.44 20.26
N SER A 225 -0.78 16.38 20.74
CA SER A 225 -0.26 15.22 20.00
C SER A 225 0.09 15.42 18.53
N ASP A 226 1.38 15.25 18.23
CA ASP A 226 1.97 15.02 16.91
C ASP A 226 0.98 14.41 15.90
N LYS A 227 0.34 15.28 15.10
CA LYS A 227 -0.47 14.87 13.96
C LYS A 227 0.47 14.17 12.99
N VAL A 228 0.09 12.96 12.60
CA VAL A 228 0.57 12.27 11.40
C VAL A 228 0.56 13.29 10.25
N MET A 229 1.73 13.82 9.90
CA MET A 229 1.91 14.66 8.72
C MET A 229 1.39 13.87 7.52
N GLY A 230 0.48 14.42 6.72
CA GLY A 230 -0.20 13.68 5.67
C GLY A 230 0.77 13.08 4.65
N ILE A 231 1.02 11.77 4.78
CA ILE A 231 1.77 10.94 3.83
C ILE A 231 0.85 10.45 2.70
N GLY A 232 -0.43 10.85 2.75
CA GLY A 232 -1.44 10.46 1.79
C GLY A 232 -1.24 11.06 0.40
N LYS A 233 -1.97 10.51 -0.58
CA LYS A 233 -1.93 10.94 -1.99
C LYS A 233 -3.27 11.40 -2.53
N VAL A 234 -4.27 11.48 -1.66
CA VAL A 234 -5.61 11.94 -1.99
C VAL A 234 -5.73 13.41 -1.54
N LYS A 235 -6.45 14.22 -2.30
CA LYS A 235 -6.72 15.60 -1.89
C LYS A 235 -7.74 15.60 -0.76
N ALA A 236 -7.57 16.48 0.23
CA ALA A 236 -8.53 16.57 1.33
C ALA A 236 -9.94 16.91 0.81
N GLU A 237 -10.00 17.71 -0.25
CA GLU A 237 -11.24 18.11 -0.92
C GLU A 237 -11.97 16.91 -1.54
N ASP A 238 -11.24 15.96 -2.11
CA ASP A 238 -11.83 14.73 -2.69
C ASP A 238 -12.42 13.83 -1.58
N VAL A 239 -11.76 13.77 -0.41
CA VAL A 239 -12.29 13.05 0.76
C VAL A 239 -13.56 13.71 1.27
N LEU A 240 -13.56 15.05 1.42
CA LEU A 240 -14.74 15.79 1.87
C LEU A 240 -15.90 15.66 0.90
N GLU A 241 -15.64 15.69 -0.41
CA GLU A 241 -16.67 15.50 -1.43
C GLU A 241 -17.24 14.08 -1.40
N ALA A 242 -16.39 13.05 -1.28
CA ALA A 242 -16.84 11.67 -1.09
C ALA A 242 -17.74 11.53 0.13
N VAL A 243 -17.36 12.16 1.26
CA VAL A 243 -18.15 12.17 2.50
C VAL A 243 -19.48 12.92 2.33
N ARG A 244 -19.49 14.05 1.63
CA ARG A 244 -20.72 14.79 1.31
C ARG A 244 -21.67 13.94 0.47
N LEU A 245 -21.16 13.23 -0.53
CA LEU A 245 -21.97 12.40 -1.42
C LEU A 245 -22.56 11.17 -0.69
N VAL A 246 -21.75 10.47 0.11
CA VAL A 246 -22.21 9.29 0.86
C VAL A 246 -23.27 9.63 1.91
N VAL A 247 -23.15 10.77 2.60
CA VAL A 247 -24.17 11.25 3.56
C VAL A 247 -25.51 11.53 2.86
N ASN A 248 -25.46 11.99 1.60
CA ASN A 248 -26.65 12.22 0.78
C ASN A 248 -27.13 10.97 0.02
N MET A 249 -26.62 9.78 0.38
CA MET A 249 -26.95 8.50 -0.27
C MET A 249 -26.69 8.49 -1.79
N GLN A 250 -25.71 9.27 -2.25
CA GLN A 250 -25.33 9.35 -3.66
C GLN A 250 -24.12 8.46 -3.96
N PRO A 251 -24.06 7.84 -5.15
CA PRO A 251 -22.85 7.13 -5.58
C PRO A 251 -21.64 8.06 -5.72
N PHE A 252 -20.48 7.61 -5.28
CA PHE A 252 -19.26 8.41 -5.18
C PHE A 252 -18.02 7.62 -5.57
N ASP A 253 -16.93 8.33 -5.87
CA ASP A 253 -15.65 7.73 -6.23
C ASP A 253 -14.67 7.86 -5.06
N VAL A 254 -13.87 6.83 -4.84
CA VAL A 254 -12.72 6.86 -3.93
C VAL A 254 -11.46 6.39 -4.65
N VAL A 255 -10.32 6.96 -4.26
CA VAL A 255 -9.01 6.58 -4.80
C VAL A 255 -8.20 5.94 -3.69
N TYR A 256 -7.65 4.77 -3.98
CA TYR A 256 -6.83 4.01 -3.05
C TYR A 256 -5.46 3.74 -3.66
N TYR A 257 -4.44 4.17 -2.95
CA TYR A 257 -3.04 3.88 -3.26
C TYR A 257 -2.56 2.77 -2.32
N PRO A 258 -2.34 1.54 -2.82
CA PRO A 258 -1.72 0.46 -2.06
C PRO A 258 -0.37 0.89 -1.50
N ARG A 259 -0.28 1.12 -0.18
CA ARG A 259 1.01 1.41 0.49
C ARG A 259 1.16 0.54 1.71
N VAL A 260 2.39 0.09 1.94
CA VAL A 260 2.75 -0.66 3.15
C VAL A 260 2.38 0.18 4.38
N GLY A 261 1.55 -0.37 5.26
CA GLY A 261 1.15 0.25 6.52
C GLY A 261 0.06 1.32 6.43
N THR A 262 -0.56 1.54 5.27
CA THR A 262 -1.82 2.27 5.18
C THR A 262 -2.98 1.27 5.01
N PRO A 263 -3.86 1.13 6.00
CA PRO A 263 -4.97 0.18 5.95
C PRO A 263 -5.96 0.52 4.83
N GLU A 264 -6.68 -0.49 4.35
CA GLU A 264 -7.85 -0.29 3.50
C GLU A 264 -8.98 0.38 4.29
N PHE A 265 -9.56 1.44 3.72
CA PHE A 265 -10.72 2.13 4.29
C PHE A 265 -12.06 1.64 3.71
N PHE A 266 -12.03 0.55 2.93
CA PHE A 266 -13.18 -0.18 2.43
C PHE A 266 -12.99 -1.65 2.82
N VAL A 267 -13.81 -2.16 3.73
CA VAL A 267 -13.56 -3.46 4.37
C VAL A 267 -14.76 -4.38 4.18
N LYS A 268 -14.51 -5.67 3.90
CA LYS A 268 -15.58 -6.67 3.75
C LYS A 268 -16.38 -6.80 5.06
N PRO A 269 -17.73 -6.88 5.00
CA PRO A 269 -18.57 -7.04 6.19
C PRO A 269 -18.23 -8.27 7.02
N SER A 270 -17.79 -9.37 6.38
CA SER A 270 -17.41 -10.60 7.08
C SER A 270 -16.18 -10.44 7.96
N LEU A 271 -15.18 -9.63 7.53
CA LEU A 271 -13.99 -9.32 8.34
C LEU A 271 -14.34 -8.50 9.57
N ILE A 272 -15.15 -7.44 9.41
CA ILE A 272 -15.59 -6.62 10.53
C ILE A 272 -16.42 -7.46 11.51
N ARG A 273 -17.35 -8.27 11.03
CA ARG A 273 -18.18 -9.13 11.89
C ARG A 273 -17.33 -10.10 12.72
N LYS A 274 -16.38 -10.80 12.08
CA LYS A 274 -15.45 -11.71 12.77
C LYS A 274 -14.63 -10.95 13.83
N ALA A 275 -14.12 -9.78 13.49
CA ALA A 275 -13.32 -8.98 14.40
C ALA A 275 -14.12 -8.42 15.59
N LEU A 276 -15.39 -8.05 15.39
CA LEU A 276 -16.26 -7.52 16.44
C LEU A 276 -16.92 -8.60 17.32
N GLN A 277 -16.88 -9.87 16.91
CA GLN A 277 -17.25 -11.00 17.77
C GLN A 277 -16.21 -11.26 18.87
N ILE A 278 -14.98 -10.79 18.68
CA ILE A 278 -13.91 -10.90 19.68
C ILE A 278 -14.13 -9.82 20.74
N ARG A 279 -14.13 -10.24 22.01
CA ARG A 279 -14.09 -9.32 23.14
C ARG A 279 -12.65 -8.86 23.38
N TRP A 280 -12.23 -7.80 22.69
CA TRP A 280 -10.90 -7.22 22.85
C TRP A 280 -10.70 -6.63 24.27
N TRP A 281 -9.53 -6.87 24.87
CA TRP A 281 -9.16 -6.31 26.17
C TRP A 281 -7.64 -6.07 26.29
N CYS A 282 -7.25 -5.18 27.20
CA CYS A 282 -5.86 -4.85 27.51
C CYS A 282 -5.11 -6.09 28.03
N GLY A 283 -3.93 -6.41 27.50
CA GLY A 283 -3.16 -7.61 27.83
C GLY A 283 -3.34 -8.77 26.86
N MET A 284 -4.30 -8.69 25.92
CA MET A 284 -4.43 -9.70 24.87
C MET A 284 -3.22 -9.71 23.96
N ARG A 285 -2.77 -10.90 23.61
CA ARG A 285 -1.68 -11.13 22.65
C ARG A 285 -2.27 -11.26 21.24
N PHE A 286 -1.62 -10.64 20.29
CA PHE A 286 -2.00 -10.70 18.89
C PHE A 286 -0.78 -10.88 18.00
N LYS A 287 -1.02 -11.34 16.78
CA LYS A 287 -0.03 -11.37 15.70
C LYS A 287 -0.60 -10.66 14.47
N MET A 288 0.28 -10.02 13.71
CA MET A 288 -0.05 -9.32 12.48
C MET A 288 0.92 -9.71 11.38
N ALA A 289 0.37 -10.08 10.22
CA ALA A 289 1.13 -10.34 9.02
C ALA A 289 1.57 -9.03 8.36
N MET A 290 2.88 -8.85 8.15
CA MET A 290 3.43 -7.74 7.37
C MET A 290 4.32 -8.28 6.24
N GLU A 291 4.28 -7.61 5.10
CA GLU A 291 5.18 -7.90 3.99
C GLU A 291 6.59 -7.43 4.33
N THR A 292 7.58 -8.29 4.07
CA THR A 292 9.00 -7.91 4.14
C THR A 292 9.33 -6.85 3.08
N GLU A 293 10.44 -6.12 3.28
CA GLU A 293 10.89 -5.07 2.36
C GLU A 293 11.09 -5.56 0.91
N ASP A 294 11.53 -6.81 0.76
CA ASP A 294 11.70 -7.49 -0.52
C ASP A 294 10.41 -8.17 -1.02
N SER A 295 9.30 -8.07 -0.27
CA SER A 295 7.98 -8.64 -0.55
C SER A 295 8.02 -10.14 -0.88
N SER A 296 9.05 -10.85 -0.45
CA SER A 296 9.26 -12.26 -0.77
C SER A 296 8.63 -13.19 0.27
N ARG A 297 8.33 -12.67 1.46
CA ARG A 297 7.76 -13.41 2.59
C ARG A 297 6.82 -12.52 3.42
N THR A 298 5.86 -13.17 4.06
CA THR A 298 5.09 -12.58 5.16
C THR A 298 5.85 -12.85 6.44
N HIS A 299 6.16 -11.80 7.20
CA HIS A 299 6.65 -11.93 8.57
C HIS A 299 5.51 -11.65 9.54
N TRP A 300 5.39 -12.49 10.57
CA TRP A 300 4.39 -12.34 11.62
C TRP A 300 5.02 -11.61 12.79
N PHE A 301 4.54 -10.40 13.05
CA PHE A 301 4.93 -9.62 14.21
C PHE A 301 3.95 -9.88 15.34
N VAL A 302 4.46 -10.04 16.55
CA VAL A 302 3.66 -10.28 17.75
C VAL A 302 3.67 -9.04 18.62
N GLY A 303 2.54 -8.78 19.26
CA GLY A 303 2.38 -7.68 20.19
C GLY A 303 1.32 -7.94 21.25
N GLU A 304 1.08 -6.92 22.05
CA GLU A 304 0.09 -6.90 23.12
C GLU A 304 -0.84 -5.69 22.98
N ILE A 305 -2.12 -5.87 23.27
CA ILE A 305 -3.10 -4.79 23.31
C ILE A 305 -2.88 -3.98 24.58
N ALA A 306 -2.48 -2.72 24.46
CA ALA A 306 -2.30 -1.81 25.57
C ALA A 306 -3.63 -1.18 26.03
N SER A 307 -4.54 -0.87 25.11
CA SER A 307 -5.89 -0.38 25.41
C SER A 307 -6.84 -0.56 24.22
N VAL A 308 -8.14 -0.46 24.48
CA VAL A 308 -9.21 -0.53 23.48
C VAL A 308 -10.01 0.76 23.58
N GLU A 309 -9.81 1.68 22.64
CA GLU A 309 -10.42 3.01 22.66
C GLU A 309 -10.56 3.58 21.25
N ALA A 310 -11.66 4.28 20.99
CA ALA A 310 -11.85 4.98 19.72
C ALA A 310 -10.83 6.12 19.58
N VAL A 311 -10.26 6.30 18.38
CA VAL A 311 -9.23 7.33 18.14
C VAL A 311 -9.78 8.74 18.25
N ASP A 312 -11.00 8.95 17.76
CA ASP A 312 -11.64 10.26 17.73
C ASP A 312 -12.78 10.29 18.76
N PRO A 313 -12.65 11.07 19.85
CA PRO A 313 -13.72 11.23 20.83
C PRO A 313 -15.03 11.77 20.23
N ALA A 314 -14.99 12.47 19.09
CA ALA A 314 -16.19 12.92 18.38
C ALA A 314 -16.94 11.77 17.68
N CYS A 315 -16.28 10.62 17.48
CA CYS A 315 -16.83 9.40 16.90
C CYS A 315 -16.61 8.20 17.84
N PRO A 316 -17.25 8.17 19.03
CA PRO A 316 -16.97 7.17 20.07
C PRO A 316 -17.32 5.74 19.65
N ASP A 317 -18.25 5.58 18.71
CA ASP A 317 -18.67 4.27 18.18
C ASP A 317 -17.80 3.80 17.00
N SER A 318 -16.72 4.52 16.67
CA SER A 318 -15.82 4.09 15.59
C SER A 318 -14.97 2.91 16.00
N VAL A 319 -14.96 1.88 15.16
CA VAL A 319 -14.09 0.71 15.26
C VAL A 319 -12.78 0.89 14.48
N TRP A 320 -12.62 2.04 13.82
CA TRP A 320 -11.40 2.38 13.10
C TRP A 320 -10.27 2.64 14.09
N ARG A 321 -9.12 1.99 13.89
CA ARG A 321 -7.92 2.11 14.73
C ARG A 321 -8.21 1.87 16.23
N LEU A 322 -9.16 1.01 16.55
CA LEU A 322 -9.68 0.78 17.90
C LEU A 322 -8.65 0.21 18.90
N LEU A 323 -7.63 -0.51 18.41
CA LEU A 323 -6.70 -1.24 19.26
C LEU A 323 -5.40 -0.45 19.41
N ARG A 324 -5.10 0.04 20.63
CA ARG A 324 -3.77 0.54 20.97
C ARG A 324 -2.86 -0.63 21.30
N VAL A 325 -1.67 -0.67 20.72
CA VAL A 325 -0.78 -1.84 20.81
C VAL A 325 0.66 -1.48 21.18
N THR A 326 1.34 -2.46 21.76
CA THR A 326 2.80 -2.51 21.91
C THR A 326 3.34 -3.72 21.15
N TRP A 327 4.54 -3.59 20.59
CA TRP A 327 5.19 -4.66 19.82
C TRP A 327 6.34 -5.25 20.62
N ASP A 328 6.52 -6.57 20.49
CA ASP A 328 7.69 -7.25 21.07
C ASP A 328 8.97 -6.85 20.33
N GLU A 329 8.86 -6.64 19.03
CA GLU A 329 9.97 -6.29 18.15
C GLU A 329 10.08 -4.78 17.95
N ALA A 330 11.26 -4.21 18.23
CA ALA A 330 11.53 -2.77 18.13
C ALA A 330 11.39 -2.20 16.70
N VAL A 331 11.40 -3.07 15.68
CA VAL A 331 11.32 -2.69 14.27
C VAL A 331 9.96 -2.06 13.89
N VAL A 332 8.90 -2.35 14.65
CA VAL A 332 7.51 -1.99 14.31
C VAL A 332 6.96 -0.83 15.18
N THR A 333 7.82 -0.14 15.91
CA THR A 333 7.45 0.90 16.91
C THR A 333 6.60 2.07 16.40
N ASN A 334 6.53 2.30 15.10
CA ASN A 334 5.74 3.38 14.51
C ASN A 334 4.23 3.06 14.40
N MET A 335 3.82 1.79 14.49
CA MET A 335 2.42 1.39 14.40
C MET A 335 1.81 1.23 15.79
N LYS A 336 1.21 2.30 16.31
CA LYS A 336 0.67 2.32 17.69
C LYS A 336 -0.80 1.95 17.81
N MET A 337 -1.56 2.09 16.71
CA MET A 337 -3.00 1.86 16.66
C MET A 337 -3.34 0.99 15.45
N LEU A 338 -4.14 -0.05 15.65
CA LEU A 338 -4.52 -1.02 14.61
C LEU A 338 -6.04 -1.17 14.55
N ASN A 339 -6.55 -1.57 13.38
CA ASN A 339 -7.93 -1.99 13.27
C ASN A 339 -8.10 -3.44 13.76
N PRO A 340 -9.24 -3.79 14.39
CA PRO A 340 -9.50 -5.15 14.84
C PRO A 340 -9.39 -6.25 13.77
N TRP A 341 -9.68 -5.94 12.51
CA TRP A 341 -9.62 -6.90 11.39
C TRP A 341 -8.22 -7.05 10.78
N GLU A 342 -7.21 -6.33 11.26
CA GLU A 342 -5.83 -6.44 10.79
C GLU A 342 -5.00 -7.47 11.57
N VAL A 343 -5.54 -7.99 12.68
CA VAL A 343 -4.79 -8.81 13.63
C VAL A 343 -5.47 -10.16 13.89
N GLU A 344 -4.66 -11.15 14.23
CA GLU A 344 -5.11 -12.46 14.69
C GLU A 344 -4.74 -12.65 16.16
N ILE A 345 -5.61 -13.30 16.92
CA ILE A 345 -5.27 -13.72 18.30
C ILE A 345 -4.22 -14.82 18.24
N VAL A 346 -3.26 -14.79 19.17
CA VAL A 346 -2.23 -15.82 19.32
C VAL A 346 -2.76 -17.04 20.03
#